data_AF-A0A1Z5JNC6-F1
#
_entry.id   AF-A0A1Z5JNC6-F1
#
_cell.length_a   1.000
_cell.length_b   1.000
_cell.length_c   1.000
_cell.angle_alpha   90.00
_cell.angle_beta   90.00
_cell.angle_gamma   90.00
#
_symmetry.space_group_name_H-M   'P 1'
#
loop_
_entity.id
_entity.type
_entity.pdbx_description
1 polymer ?
#
loop_
_entity_poly.entity_id
_entity_poly.type
_entity_poly.pdbx_seq_one_letter_code
_entity_poly.pdbx_strand_id
1 'polypeptide(L)'
;MRLLVAAFVACCLLMMADCCIEALSLLPSQVIGKHISSSQEREDSTNQLSFSTDAQRLCRLIPSQVIRSSALQMSLAADAEVEEATKAHARRSSRKRPKKKVKKKSAEKSVPSRDPFPLEGNYPDIHWRSVPLEHLRLHPRVIPLPSTVDKLEHIEDVRNFRQESWQWDLLHRGRCTTSQAVAALGFLEPSTGAALGVPMAWRRGGGGAFARLREPALRTLDEMNAVLCDGKAMKDFSHPSPWSVSSNSSFVADYNYQYSEQENRTRINLARRLGTDENVARGIRMMWGNSQESTALLTALNYFSKTDPGLQLKEIGMCGAGLDVNMTSAQSSLLIGATPDGILCYSDGTIEALEVKNHCPFFSVRMPRKKGSKLSKRFFLGDRAFDSTGKSDGVFAHYVSQLQLEMLCLGPTCRSAVMVRQTATKGALILRMKRDDEWIEKMLYWLHKFHSEYVEKSIIPPTNFFWENKEDEEEQTRYRTFVQKTQELRDKMVERVAMVPNEEIQRADSISPLFLDD
;
A
#
# COMPACT_ATOMS: atom_id res chain seq x y z
N MET A 1 -17.76 -0.63 43.12
CA MET A 1 -16.97 -1.81 42.66
C MET A 1 -17.52 -2.47 41.40
N ARG A 2 -18.78 -2.95 41.35
CA ARG A 2 -19.31 -3.66 40.16
C ARG A 2 -19.33 -2.82 38.87
N LEU A 3 -19.64 -1.52 38.96
CA LEU A 3 -19.55 -0.57 37.82
C LEU A 3 -18.11 -0.33 37.34
N LEU A 4 -17.14 -0.32 38.25
CA LEU A 4 -15.71 -0.16 37.94
C LEU A 4 -15.14 -1.40 37.25
N VAL A 5 -15.55 -2.60 37.67
CA VAL A 5 -15.17 -3.86 37.03
C VAL A 5 -15.81 -3.98 35.63
N ALA A 6 -17.06 -3.57 35.46
CA ALA A 6 -17.71 -3.57 34.15
C ALA A 6 -17.06 -2.57 33.17
N ALA A 7 -16.69 -1.37 33.64
CA ALA A 7 -15.96 -0.39 32.82
C ALA A 7 -14.55 -0.88 32.45
N PHE A 8 -13.84 -1.54 33.37
CA PHE A 8 -12.52 -2.13 33.11
C PHE A 8 -12.60 -3.28 32.09
N VAL A 9 -13.58 -4.18 32.22
CA VAL A 9 -13.79 -5.29 31.27
C VAL A 9 -14.22 -4.78 29.89
N ALA A 10 -15.09 -3.76 29.81
CA ALA A 10 -15.45 -3.12 28.54
C ALA A 10 -14.25 -2.43 27.88
N CYS A 11 -13.39 -1.78 28.67
CA CYS A 11 -12.15 -1.17 28.17
C CYS A 11 -11.16 -2.23 27.65
N CYS A 12 -10.96 -3.33 28.38
CA CYS A 12 -10.14 -4.45 27.91
C CYS A 12 -10.69 -5.14 26.66
N LEU A 13 -12.01 -5.27 26.53
CA LEU A 13 -12.65 -5.85 25.34
C LEU A 13 -12.55 -4.93 24.11
N LEU A 14 -12.65 -3.60 24.30
CA LEU A 14 -12.40 -2.62 23.23
C LEU A 14 -10.93 -2.64 22.79
N MET A 15 -9.98 -2.70 23.74
CA MET A 15 -8.55 -2.82 23.42
C MET A 15 -8.20 -4.12 22.69
N MET A 16 -8.87 -5.23 23.02
CA MET A 16 -8.68 -6.52 22.34
C MET A 16 -9.32 -6.55 20.95
N ALA A 17 -10.45 -5.85 20.75
CA ALA A 17 -11.08 -5.67 19.44
C ALA A 17 -10.24 -4.79 18.51
N ASP A 18 -9.66 -3.70 19.04
CA ASP A 18 -8.75 -2.83 18.28
C ASP A 18 -7.43 -3.55 17.93
N CYS A 19 -6.85 -4.35 18.83
CA CYS A 19 -5.69 -5.20 18.53
C CYS A 19 -5.99 -6.26 17.45
N CYS A 20 -7.20 -6.84 17.43
CA CYS A 20 -7.61 -7.80 16.41
C CYS A 20 -7.83 -7.15 15.03
N ILE A 21 -8.35 -5.92 15.00
CA ILE A 21 -8.53 -5.12 13.77
C ILE A 21 -7.18 -4.65 13.22
N GLU A 22 -6.24 -4.28 14.10
CA GLU A 22 -4.86 -3.95 13.74
C GLU A 22 -4.14 -5.17 13.15
N ALA A 23 -4.24 -6.35 13.78
CA ALA A 23 -3.64 -7.58 13.29
C ALA A 23 -4.10 -7.94 11.85
N LEU A 24 -5.38 -7.78 11.52
CA LEU A 24 -5.93 -8.08 10.18
C LEU A 24 -5.54 -7.04 9.11
N SER A 25 -5.14 -5.84 9.50
CA SER A 25 -4.66 -4.79 8.58
C SER A 25 -3.13 -4.69 8.47
N LEU A 26 -2.41 -5.45 9.31
CA LEU A 26 -0.96 -5.53 9.41
C LEU A 26 -0.40 -6.91 8.98
N LEU A 27 -1.25 -7.84 8.51
CA LEU A 27 -0.77 -9.07 7.92
C LEU A 27 0.01 -8.75 6.63
N PRO A 28 1.27 -9.21 6.50
CA PRO A 28 1.96 -9.22 5.22
C PRO A 28 1.14 -9.99 4.17
N SER A 29 1.26 -9.58 2.92
CA SER A 29 0.59 -10.14 1.73
C SER A 29 0.64 -11.68 1.66
N GLN A 30 1.67 -12.30 2.24
CA GLN A 30 1.85 -13.74 2.26
C GLN A 30 0.83 -14.53 3.10
N VAL A 31 0.20 -13.95 4.13
CA VAL A 31 -0.74 -14.70 5.00
C VAL A 31 -2.10 -14.90 4.33
N ILE A 32 -2.54 -13.95 3.50
CA ILE A 32 -3.77 -14.08 2.70
C ILE A 32 -3.55 -15.07 1.54
N GLY A 33 -2.33 -15.12 0.97
CA GLY A 33 -1.97 -16.07 -0.09
C GLY A 33 -1.71 -17.51 0.40
N LYS A 34 -1.07 -17.72 1.56
CA LYS A 34 -0.68 -19.05 2.05
C LYS A 34 -1.85 -19.92 2.51
N HIS A 35 -2.97 -19.33 2.95
CA HIS A 35 -4.18 -20.11 3.25
C HIS A 35 -4.86 -20.69 2.01
N ILE A 36 -4.42 -20.30 0.81
CA ILE A 36 -4.99 -20.72 -0.47
C ILE A 36 -4.13 -21.78 -1.19
N SER A 37 -2.82 -21.90 -0.90
CA SER A 37 -1.93 -22.83 -1.61
C SER A 37 -1.70 -24.18 -0.92
N SER A 38 -2.25 -24.43 0.27
CA SER A 38 -1.96 -25.64 1.06
C SER A 38 -2.89 -26.83 0.81
N SER A 39 -3.63 -26.86 -0.30
CA SER A 39 -4.57 -27.95 -0.62
C SER A 39 -4.34 -28.64 -1.97
N GLN A 40 -3.19 -28.41 -2.61
CA GLN A 40 -2.73 -29.19 -3.75
C GLN A 40 -1.30 -29.66 -3.50
N GLU A 41 -1.17 -30.79 -2.81
CA GLU A 41 -0.07 -31.76 -2.93
C GLU A 41 -0.22 -32.79 -1.79
N ARG A 42 -1.08 -33.78 -2.04
CA ARG A 42 -1.03 -35.07 -1.39
C ARG A 42 -1.27 -36.12 -2.46
N GLU A 43 -0.18 -36.64 -3.02
CA GLU A 43 -0.08 -38.02 -3.46
C GLU A 43 1.41 -38.40 -3.61
N ASP A 44 1.75 -39.48 -2.90
CA ASP A 44 2.83 -40.44 -3.09
C ASP A 44 4.29 -39.99 -3.22
N SER A 45 5.02 -40.09 -2.11
CA SER A 45 6.20 -40.98 -2.04
C SER A 45 6.73 -41.08 -0.61
N THR A 46 6.53 -42.26 -0.02
CA THR A 46 7.26 -42.74 1.15
C THR A 46 8.73 -42.93 0.78
N ASN A 47 9.63 -42.15 1.38
CA ASN A 47 10.99 -42.62 1.65
C ASN A 47 11.56 -41.91 2.89
N GLN A 48 11.90 -42.74 3.87
CA GLN A 48 12.55 -42.36 5.12
C GLN A 48 13.98 -41.90 4.83
N LEU A 49 14.36 -40.73 5.36
CA LEU A 49 15.75 -40.37 5.59
C LEU A 49 15.84 -39.56 6.88
N SER A 50 16.47 -40.18 7.87
CA SER A 50 16.71 -39.66 9.22
C SER A 50 17.94 -38.77 9.24
N PHE A 51 17.86 -37.56 9.80
CA PHE A 51 19.03 -36.85 10.33
C PHE A 51 18.73 -35.95 11.54
N SER A 52 19.60 -36.15 12.54
CA SER A 52 20.17 -35.27 13.59
C SER A 52 19.29 -34.41 14.49
N THR A 53 19.38 -34.68 15.79
CA THR A 53 18.54 -34.22 16.91
C THR A 53 19.01 -32.97 17.67
N ASP A 54 19.98 -32.19 17.17
CA ASP A 54 20.61 -31.15 18.01
C ASP A 54 20.10 -29.72 17.82
N ALA A 55 19.15 -29.46 16.92
CA ALA A 55 18.56 -28.13 16.72
C ALA A 55 17.23 -27.88 17.48
N GLN A 56 16.67 -28.87 18.18
CA GLN A 56 15.35 -28.77 18.82
C GLN A 56 15.35 -28.38 20.31
N ARG A 57 16.51 -28.08 20.90
CA ARG A 57 16.61 -27.83 22.36
C ARG A 57 16.45 -26.37 22.82
N LEU A 58 16.31 -25.38 21.93
CA LEU A 58 16.27 -23.96 22.33
C LEU A 58 14.88 -23.29 22.32
N CYS A 59 13.81 -23.97 21.90
CA CYS A 59 12.46 -23.35 21.74
C CYS A 59 11.37 -23.87 22.69
N ARG A 60 11.69 -24.30 23.92
CA ARG A 60 10.67 -24.77 24.88
C ARG A 60 10.81 -24.15 26.27
N LEU A 61 10.38 -22.90 26.43
CA LEU A 61 10.01 -22.34 27.75
C LEU A 61 8.94 -21.24 27.62
N ILE A 62 7.68 -21.58 27.31
CA ILE A 62 6.47 -20.91 27.86
C ILE A 62 5.31 -21.94 27.90
N PRO A 63 4.64 -22.19 29.04
CA PRO A 63 3.56 -23.17 29.14
C PRO A 63 2.23 -22.68 28.53
N SER A 64 1.65 -23.49 27.66
CA SER A 64 0.31 -23.30 27.08
C SER A 64 -0.72 -24.15 27.84
N GLN A 65 -1.49 -23.57 28.76
CA GLN A 65 -2.79 -24.13 29.20
C GLN A 65 -3.74 -23.03 29.68
N VAL A 66 -5.04 -23.26 29.47
CA VAL A 66 -6.21 -22.42 29.84
C VAL A 66 -6.42 -21.28 28.80
N ILE A 67 -7.36 -21.29 27.84
CA ILE A 67 -8.80 -21.59 27.86
C ILE A 67 -9.23 -22.06 26.45
N ARG A 68 -9.60 -23.34 26.29
CA ARG A 68 -10.58 -23.79 25.29
C ARG A 68 -11.86 -24.10 26.07
N SER A 69 -12.85 -23.22 25.99
CA SER A 69 -14.28 -23.44 26.33
C SER A 69 -14.90 -22.13 26.83
N SER A 70 -15.36 -21.28 25.89
CA SER A 70 -16.35 -20.22 26.18
C SER A 70 -16.87 -19.47 24.92
N ALA A 71 -16.51 -19.89 23.71
CA ALA A 71 -16.87 -19.14 22.49
C ALA A 71 -18.21 -19.56 21.84
N LEU A 72 -19.04 -20.35 22.53
CA LEU A 72 -20.26 -20.91 21.97
C LEU A 72 -21.49 -20.71 22.88
N GLN A 73 -21.64 -19.54 23.51
CA GLN A 73 -22.89 -19.22 24.21
C GLN A 73 -23.11 -17.74 24.57
N MET A 74 -22.82 -16.78 23.68
CA MET A 74 -23.24 -15.37 23.90
C MET A 74 -23.65 -14.66 22.59
N SER A 75 -24.48 -15.34 21.80
CA SER A 75 -25.35 -14.73 20.81
C SER A 75 -26.77 -14.80 21.38
N LEU A 76 -27.49 -13.68 21.38
CA LEU A 76 -28.82 -13.39 21.95
C LEU A 76 -28.80 -12.55 23.25
N ALA A 77 -28.65 -11.23 23.09
CA ALA A 77 -29.40 -10.17 23.80
C ALA A 77 -28.68 -8.83 23.68
N ALA A 78 -29.11 -7.97 22.75
CA ALA A 78 -29.07 -6.49 22.87
C ALA A 78 -29.54 -5.85 21.55
N ASP A 79 -30.81 -6.05 21.21
CA ASP A 79 -31.56 -5.17 20.30
C ASP A 79 -32.64 -4.49 21.15
N ALA A 80 -32.39 -3.26 21.61
CA ALA A 80 -33.41 -2.28 21.99
C ALA A 80 -32.73 -0.94 22.35
N GLU A 81 -33.38 0.16 21.93
CA GLU A 81 -33.12 1.55 22.31
C GLU A 81 -32.04 2.30 21.51
N VAL A 82 -32.48 3.06 20.50
CA VAL A 82 -32.59 4.54 20.53
C VAL A 82 -33.10 4.98 19.14
N GLU A 83 -34.40 5.22 19.04
CA GLU A 83 -35.06 5.91 17.93
C GLU A 83 -35.85 7.09 18.54
N GLU A 84 -35.26 8.28 18.62
CA GLU A 84 -36.05 9.52 18.69
C GLU A 84 -35.23 10.74 18.27
N ALA A 85 -35.92 11.74 17.73
CA ALA A 85 -35.46 13.07 17.28
C ALA A 85 -34.91 13.17 15.84
N THR A 86 -35.81 13.27 14.85
CA THR A 86 -36.04 14.53 14.10
C THR A 86 -37.13 14.38 13.03
N LYS A 87 -38.36 14.75 13.37
CA LYS A 87 -39.39 15.18 12.41
C LYS A 87 -39.96 16.52 12.88
N ALA A 88 -39.56 17.61 12.23
CA ALA A 88 -40.35 18.83 12.22
C ALA A 88 -40.04 19.64 10.96
N HIS A 89 -41.11 20.13 10.33
CA HIS A 89 -41.19 21.13 9.26
C HIS A 89 -40.88 20.66 7.82
N ALA A 90 -41.71 20.88 6.82
CA ALA A 90 -43.07 21.43 6.77
C ALA A 90 -43.70 21.00 5.43
N ARG A 91 -44.94 20.50 5.48
CA ARG A 91 -45.82 20.40 4.32
C ARG A 91 -46.40 21.78 4.03
N ARG A 92 -46.28 22.28 2.81
CA ARG A 92 -47.34 23.13 2.23
C ARG A 92 -47.39 22.98 0.71
N SER A 93 -48.54 22.48 0.27
CA SER A 93 -48.91 22.34 -1.14
C SER A 93 -49.41 23.67 -1.69
N SER A 94 -49.13 23.94 -2.97
CA SER A 94 -50.11 24.59 -3.83
C SER A 94 -49.87 24.25 -5.31
N ARG A 95 -50.93 23.72 -5.92
CA ARG A 95 -51.10 23.53 -7.38
C ARG A 95 -51.18 24.91 -8.06
N LYS A 96 -50.60 25.07 -9.26
CA LYS A 96 -51.33 25.16 -10.55
C LYS A 96 -50.48 25.68 -11.73
N ARG A 97 -50.76 25.03 -12.86
CA ARG A 97 -50.85 25.50 -14.27
C ARG A 97 -49.64 25.31 -15.23
N PRO A 98 -49.92 24.82 -16.46
CA PRO A 98 -48.90 24.39 -17.41
C PRO A 98 -48.47 25.56 -18.32
N LYS A 99 -47.17 25.70 -18.57
CA LYS A 99 -46.64 26.58 -19.61
C LYS A 99 -46.16 25.73 -20.80
N LYS A 100 -46.80 26.00 -21.96
CA LYS A 100 -46.40 25.54 -23.30
C LYS A 100 -44.89 25.76 -23.50
N LYS A 101 -44.14 24.70 -23.79
CA LYS A 101 -42.76 24.80 -24.27
C LYS A 101 -42.71 24.60 -25.79
N VAL A 102 -42.06 25.57 -26.39
CA VAL A 102 -41.75 25.77 -27.80
C VAL A 102 -40.89 24.61 -28.33
N LYS A 103 -41.23 24.12 -29.53
CA LYS A 103 -40.40 23.17 -30.31
C LYS A 103 -39.04 23.81 -30.59
N LYS A 104 -37.97 23.27 -29.99
CA LYS A 104 -36.59 23.62 -30.33
C LYS A 104 -35.99 22.50 -31.20
N LYS A 105 -35.25 22.96 -32.20
CA LYS A 105 -34.69 22.24 -33.35
C LYS A 105 -33.88 21.00 -32.96
N SER A 106 -33.90 20.03 -33.88
CA SER A 106 -33.08 18.83 -33.98
C SER A 106 -31.67 19.01 -33.41
N ALA A 107 -31.44 18.43 -32.24
CA ALA A 107 -30.11 18.06 -31.80
C ALA A 107 -29.69 16.81 -32.60
N GLU A 108 -28.60 16.91 -33.35
CA GLU A 108 -27.84 15.74 -33.77
C GLU A 108 -27.56 14.92 -32.52
N LYS A 109 -28.12 13.70 -32.49
CA LYS A 109 -27.82 12.73 -31.44
C LYS A 109 -26.36 12.34 -31.64
N SER A 110 -25.45 12.98 -30.91
CA SER A 110 -24.15 12.38 -30.63
C SER A 110 -24.45 11.02 -30.03
N VAL A 111 -24.06 9.96 -30.74
CA VAL A 111 -24.13 8.60 -30.22
C VAL A 111 -23.25 8.60 -28.98
N PRO A 112 -23.78 8.37 -27.77
CA PRO A 112 -22.93 8.27 -26.60
C PRO A 112 -21.99 7.10 -26.86
N SER A 113 -20.67 7.37 -26.87
CA SER A 113 -19.68 6.29 -26.93
C SER A 113 -19.97 5.39 -25.75
N ARG A 114 -20.53 4.20 -26.01
CA ARG A 114 -20.76 3.21 -24.97
C ARG A 114 -19.39 2.86 -24.42
N ASP A 115 -19.17 3.13 -23.14
CA ASP A 115 -17.99 2.59 -22.46
C ASP A 115 -17.98 1.08 -22.72
N PRO A 116 -16.84 0.51 -23.16
CA PRO A 116 -16.78 -0.87 -23.64
C PRO A 116 -16.97 -1.92 -22.53
N PHE A 117 -17.05 -1.50 -21.27
CA PHE A 117 -17.10 -2.39 -20.11
C PHE A 117 -18.40 -2.22 -19.32
N PRO A 118 -18.93 -3.30 -18.71
CA PRO A 118 -20.02 -3.19 -17.74
C PRO A 118 -19.58 -2.34 -16.55
N LEU A 119 -20.45 -1.42 -16.11
CA LEU A 119 -20.17 -0.49 -15.00
C LEU A 119 -20.24 -1.17 -13.61
N GLU A 120 -20.72 -2.40 -13.56
CA GLU A 120 -20.95 -3.15 -12.33
C GLU A 120 -20.86 -4.67 -12.56
N GLY A 121 -20.44 -5.40 -11.53
CA GLY A 121 -20.24 -6.85 -11.58
C GLY A 121 -20.05 -7.47 -10.19
N ASN A 122 -20.00 -8.80 -10.08
CA ASN A 122 -19.80 -9.50 -8.81
C ASN A 122 -18.34 -9.91 -8.58
N TYR A 123 -17.61 -10.19 -9.66
CA TYR A 123 -16.27 -10.75 -9.60
C TYR A 123 -15.25 -9.78 -10.22
N PRO A 124 -14.76 -8.79 -9.45
CA PRO A 124 -13.79 -7.83 -9.95
C PRO A 124 -12.47 -8.53 -10.29
N ASP A 125 -11.93 -8.23 -11.47
CA ASP A 125 -10.66 -8.78 -11.91
C ASP A 125 -9.49 -7.93 -11.39
N ILE A 126 -8.89 -8.37 -10.28
CA ILE A 126 -7.74 -7.66 -9.69
C ILE A 126 -6.48 -7.71 -10.56
N HIS A 127 -6.41 -8.67 -11.50
CA HIS A 127 -5.30 -8.85 -12.44
C HIS A 127 -5.64 -8.29 -13.83
N TRP A 128 -6.66 -7.41 -13.92
CA TRP A 128 -7.12 -6.86 -15.18
C TRP A 128 -5.95 -6.24 -15.94
N ARG A 129 -5.56 -6.93 -17.01
CA ARG A 129 -4.50 -6.54 -17.93
C ARG A 129 -3.16 -6.18 -17.27
N SER A 130 -2.89 -6.66 -16.06
CA SER A 130 -1.63 -6.40 -15.35
C SER A 130 -0.44 -7.04 -16.06
N VAL A 131 0.69 -6.34 -16.09
CA VAL A 131 2.01 -6.94 -16.35
C VAL A 131 2.49 -7.57 -15.05
N PRO A 132 2.68 -8.89 -14.91
CA PRO A 132 3.24 -9.49 -13.71
C PRO A 132 4.67 -9.00 -13.43
N LEU A 133 5.06 -8.88 -12.16
CA LEU A 133 6.41 -8.44 -11.78
C LEU A 133 7.50 -9.35 -12.38
N GLU A 134 7.30 -10.68 -12.38
CA GLU A 134 8.25 -11.62 -13.00
C GLU A 134 8.44 -11.36 -14.50
N HIS A 135 7.41 -10.89 -15.19
CA HIS A 135 7.54 -10.52 -16.59
C HIS A 135 8.32 -9.21 -16.72
N LEU A 136 8.06 -8.21 -15.87
CA LEU A 136 8.81 -6.96 -15.85
C LEU A 136 10.31 -7.20 -15.62
N ARG A 137 10.68 -8.16 -14.76
CA ARG A 137 12.09 -8.56 -14.52
C ARG A 137 12.81 -9.08 -15.77
N LEU A 138 12.07 -9.57 -16.77
CA LEU A 138 12.61 -10.01 -18.06
C LEU A 138 12.73 -8.89 -19.10
N HIS A 139 12.29 -7.67 -18.79
CA HIS A 139 12.36 -6.54 -19.70
C HIS A 139 13.83 -6.12 -19.94
N PRO A 140 14.24 -5.80 -21.18
CA PRO A 140 15.66 -5.54 -21.51
C PRO A 140 16.28 -4.31 -20.82
N ARG A 141 15.45 -3.44 -20.23
CA ARG A 141 15.87 -2.25 -19.46
C ARG A 141 15.58 -2.35 -17.97
N VAL A 142 15.20 -3.52 -17.49
CA VAL A 142 15.01 -3.76 -16.06
C VAL A 142 16.22 -4.50 -15.51
N ILE A 143 16.75 -4.02 -14.39
CA ILE A 143 17.76 -4.71 -13.60
C ILE A 143 17.02 -5.35 -12.42
N PRO A 144 16.71 -6.66 -12.49
CA PRO A 144 16.01 -7.34 -11.42
C PRO A 144 16.94 -7.55 -10.21
N LEU A 145 16.34 -7.73 -9.03
CA LEU A 145 17.07 -8.20 -7.87
C LEU A 145 17.43 -9.69 -8.02
N PRO A 146 18.57 -10.13 -7.45
CA PRO A 146 18.96 -11.54 -7.48
C PRO A 146 17.90 -12.39 -6.78
N SER A 147 17.78 -13.65 -7.22
CA SER A 147 16.82 -14.61 -6.62
C SER A 147 17.32 -15.21 -5.30
N THR A 148 18.62 -15.08 -5.06
CA THR A 148 19.33 -15.55 -3.86
C THR A 148 20.34 -14.49 -3.41
N VAL A 149 20.52 -14.39 -2.10
CA VAL A 149 21.57 -13.58 -1.47
C VAL A 149 22.20 -14.45 -0.40
N ASP A 150 23.32 -15.06 -0.73
CA ASP A 150 23.99 -16.05 0.12
C ASP A 150 24.77 -15.40 1.26
N LYS A 151 25.20 -14.14 1.07
CA LYS A 151 25.96 -13.39 2.06
C LYS A 151 25.83 -11.89 1.80
N LEU A 152 25.80 -11.13 2.89
CA LEU A 152 25.91 -9.68 2.91
C LEU A 152 27.38 -9.30 3.21
N GLU A 153 27.98 -8.48 2.35
CA GLU A 153 29.30 -7.90 2.59
C GLU A 153 29.20 -6.62 3.42
N HIS A 154 28.09 -5.90 3.24
CA HIS A 154 27.75 -4.66 3.92
C HIS A 154 26.29 -4.69 4.41
N ILE A 155 25.99 -3.93 5.46
CA ILE A 155 24.61 -3.80 5.99
C ILE A 155 23.65 -3.29 4.89
N GLU A 156 24.14 -2.44 3.99
CA GLU A 156 23.32 -1.90 2.90
C GLU A 156 22.97 -2.94 1.82
N ASP A 157 23.64 -4.10 1.79
CA ASP A 157 23.33 -5.18 0.83
C ASP A 157 21.96 -5.82 1.07
N VAL A 158 21.31 -5.52 2.21
CA VAL A 158 19.92 -5.93 2.46
C VAL A 158 18.93 -5.36 1.42
N ARG A 159 19.33 -4.31 0.69
CA ARG A 159 18.57 -3.80 -0.46
C ARG A 159 18.47 -4.79 -1.61
N ASN A 160 19.25 -5.88 -1.60
CA ASN A 160 19.22 -6.91 -2.62
C ASN A 160 18.14 -7.98 -2.36
N PHE A 161 17.46 -7.95 -1.21
CA PHE A 161 16.32 -8.82 -0.96
C PHE A 161 15.06 -8.27 -1.63
N ARG A 162 14.41 -9.13 -2.42
CA ARG A 162 13.14 -8.84 -3.10
C ARG A 162 12.03 -8.50 -2.10
N GLN A 163 11.12 -7.59 -2.48
CA GLN A 163 10.08 -7.09 -1.57
C GLN A 163 9.04 -8.15 -1.21
N GLU A 164 8.83 -9.16 -2.05
CA GLU A 164 7.96 -10.29 -1.74
C GLU A 164 8.61 -11.35 -0.83
N SER A 165 9.88 -11.17 -0.46
CA SER A 165 10.63 -12.13 0.35
C SER A 165 10.31 -12.00 1.84
N TRP A 166 10.45 -13.11 2.57
CA TRP A 166 10.29 -13.08 4.03
C TRP A 166 11.43 -12.29 4.71
N GLN A 167 12.60 -12.22 4.08
CA GLN A 167 13.74 -11.41 4.54
C GLN A 167 13.36 -9.94 4.60
N TRP A 168 12.71 -9.44 3.53
CA TRP A 168 12.19 -8.08 3.47
C TRP A 168 11.16 -7.80 4.57
N ASP A 169 10.22 -8.72 4.81
CA ASP A 169 9.25 -8.61 5.91
C ASP A 169 9.93 -8.52 7.29
N LEU A 170 11.03 -9.27 7.47
CA LEU A 170 11.78 -9.29 8.72
C LEU A 170 12.57 -8.00 8.95
N LEU A 171 13.14 -7.42 7.89
CA LEU A 171 13.89 -6.15 7.95
C LEU A 171 13.04 -4.95 8.37
N HIS A 172 11.71 -5.04 8.22
CA HIS A 172 10.78 -4.01 8.67
C HIS A 172 10.56 -4.00 10.18
N ARG A 173 10.93 -5.07 10.92
CA ARG A 173 10.66 -5.16 12.36
C ARG A 173 11.51 -4.16 13.12
N GLY A 174 10.89 -3.38 14.01
CA GLY A 174 11.58 -2.36 14.81
C GLY A 174 12.22 -1.24 13.99
N ARG A 175 11.88 -1.11 12.70
CA ARG A 175 12.42 -0.11 11.78
C ARG A 175 11.32 0.84 11.33
N CYS A 176 11.62 2.14 11.36
CA CYS A 176 10.74 3.17 10.85
C CYS A 176 10.87 3.25 9.34
N THR A 177 9.99 2.52 8.66
CA THR A 177 9.88 2.57 7.20
C THR A 177 8.91 3.66 6.76
N THR A 178 8.84 3.94 5.46
CA THR A 178 7.96 4.97 4.87
C THR A 178 6.52 4.93 5.40
N SER A 179 5.94 3.73 5.49
CA SER A 179 4.58 3.50 6.02
C SER A 179 4.41 3.83 7.51
N GLN A 180 5.49 3.69 8.30
CA GLN A 180 5.50 3.99 9.73
C GLN A 180 5.83 5.46 9.99
N ALA A 181 6.71 6.04 9.18
CA ALA A 181 7.13 7.43 9.31
C ALA A 181 5.93 8.38 9.27
N VAL A 182 5.02 8.22 8.30
CA VAL A 182 3.81 9.05 8.20
C VAL A 182 2.93 8.99 9.46
N ALA A 183 2.85 7.84 10.13
CA ALA A 183 2.08 7.68 11.37
C ALA A 183 2.85 8.21 12.58
N ALA A 184 4.15 7.91 12.71
CA ALA A 184 5.02 8.39 13.78
C ALA A 184 5.22 9.92 13.76
N LEU A 185 5.17 10.54 12.57
CA LEU A 185 5.16 11.99 12.40
C LEU A 185 3.84 12.63 12.83
N GLY A 186 2.80 11.84 13.12
CA GLY A 186 1.48 12.35 13.49
C GLY A 186 0.66 12.88 12.32
N PHE A 187 1.06 12.63 11.06
CA PHE A 187 0.37 13.17 9.88
C PHE A 187 -1.01 12.58 9.64
N LEU A 188 -1.26 11.40 10.21
CA LEU A 188 -2.57 10.74 10.15
C LEU A 188 -3.47 11.07 11.35
N GLU A 189 -2.97 11.79 12.35
CA GLU A 189 -3.77 12.21 13.51
C GLU A 189 -4.94 13.12 13.10
N PRO A 190 -6.05 13.18 13.85
CA PRO A 190 -7.21 13.97 13.49
C PRO A 190 -6.91 15.44 13.15
N SER A 191 -6.12 16.13 13.99
CA SER A 191 -5.83 17.56 13.84
C SER A 191 -4.79 17.82 12.74
N THR A 192 -3.66 17.11 12.76
CA THR A 192 -2.65 17.23 11.70
C THR A 192 -3.19 16.79 10.34
N GLY A 193 -3.92 15.67 10.30
CA GLY A 193 -4.51 15.14 9.09
C GLY A 193 -5.60 16.06 8.53
N ALA A 194 -6.33 16.79 9.38
CA ALA A 194 -7.21 17.87 8.93
C ALA A 194 -6.42 19.01 8.27
N ALA A 195 -5.34 19.47 8.91
CA ALA A 195 -4.48 20.51 8.35
C ALA A 195 -3.90 20.07 7.00
N LEU A 196 -3.32 18.87 6.92
CA LEU A 196 -2.71 18.33 5.70
C LEU A 196 -3.71 17.93 4.60
N GLY A 197 -5.02 17.97 4.86
CA GLY A 197 -6.06 17.57 3.91
C GLY A 197 -6.15 16.05 3.71
N VAL A 198 -5.70 15.25 4.67
CA VAL A 198 -5.83 13.79 4.68
C VAL A 198 -7.31 13.43 4.80
N PRO A 199 -7.86 12.54 3.93
CA PRO A 199 -9.24 12.09 4.04
C PRO A 199 -9.53 11.47 5.40
N MET A 200 -10.71 11.76 5.98
CA MET A 200 -11.09 11.28 7.32
C MET A 200 -10.97 9.76 7.47
N ALA A 201 -11.31 9.01 6.43
CA ALA A 201 -11.22 7.54 6.41
C ALA A 201 -9.77 6.99 6.51
N TRP A 202 -8.76 7.84 6.32
CA TRP A 202 -7.34 7.48 6.41
C TRP A 202 -6.69 8.01 7.69
N ARG A 203 -7.40 8.83 8.46
CA ARG A 203 -6.90 9.37 9.72
C ARG A 203 -6.92 8.29 10.78
N ARG A 204 -5.84 8.18 11.55
CA ARG A 204 -5.61 7.18 12.59
C ARG A 204 -4.50 7.63 13.53
N GLY A 205 -4.46 7.00 14.70
CA GLY A 205 -3.46 7.23 15.73
C GLY A 205 -2.03 6.79 15.34
N GLY A 206 -1.05 7.19 16.12
CA GLY A 206 0.33 6.68 16.09
C GLY A 206 0.52 5.23 16.61
N GLY A 207 -0.55 4.58 17.08
CA GLY A 207 -0.50 3.26 17.74
C GLY A 207 0.17 2.16 16.91
N GLY A 208 -0.13 2.08 15.60
CA GLY A 208 0.50 1.11 14.71
C GLY A 208 2.01 1.31 14.57
N ALA A 209 2.47 2.56 14.48
CA ALA A 209 3.91 2.88 14.46
C ALA A 209 4.57 2.56 15.80
N PHE A 210 3.91 2.91 16.91
CA PHE A 210 4.37 2.53 18.24
C PHE A 210 4.55 1.01 18.39
N ALA A 211 3.54 0.22 18.01
CA ALA A 211 3.61 -1.24 18.08
C ALA A 211 4.76 -1.79 17.23
N ARG A 212 4.89 -1.30 15.99
CA ARG A 212 5.92 -1.77 15.05
C ARG A 212 7.34 -1.44 15.49
N LEU A 213 7.56 -0.22 16.00
CA LEU A 213 8.89 0.25 16.39
C LEU A 213 9.39 -0.36 17.70
N ARG A 214 8.50 -0.96 18.51
CA ARG A 214 8.87 -1.72 19.71
C ARG A 214 9.36 -3.14 19.41
N GLU A 215 9.14 -3.64 18.20
CA GLU A 215 9.62 -4.97 17.83
C GLU A 215 11.15 -5.02 17.78
N PRO A 216 11.77 -6.18 18.06
CA PRO A 216 13.21 -6.34 17.93
C PRO A 216 13.62 -6.21 16.45
N ALA A 217 14.66 -5.41 16.21
CA ALA A 217 15.21 -5.16 14.88
C ALA A 217 16.58 -5.82 14.70
N LEU A 218 16.86 -6.25 13.47
CA LEU A 218 18.22 -6.65 13.06
C LEU A 218 19.09 -5.40 12.90
N ARG A 219 20.23 -5.35 13.59
CA ARG A 219 21.08 -4.16 13.67
C ARG A 219 22.47 -4.37 13.09
N THR A 220 23.04 -5.56 13.28
CA THR A 220 24.43 -5.82 12.88
C THR A 220 24.51 -6.68 11.63
N LEU A 221 25.65 -6.58 10.92
CA LEU A 221 25.92 -7.40 9.74
C LEU A 221 25.90 -8.90 10.07
N ASP A 222 26.45 -9.28 11.23
CA ASP A 222 26.50 -10.68 11.68
C ASP A 222 25.09 -11.21 11.99
N GLU A 223 24.26 -10.43 12.68
CA GLU A 223 22.85 -10.78 12.91
C GLU A 223 22.09 -10.94 11.60
N MET A 224 22.28 -10.01 10.66
CA MET A 224 21.61 -10.05 9.37
C MET A 224 22.05 -11.25 8.54
N ASN A 225 23.36 -11.56 8.48
CA ASN A 225 23.86 -12.75 7.79
C ASN A 225 23.35 -14.04 8.44
N ALA A 226 23.39 -14.13 9.78
CA ALA A 226 22.95 -15.34 10.50
C ALA A 226 21.46 -15.63 10.32
N VAL A 227 20.64 -14.59 10.14
CA VAL A 227 19.19 -14.74 10.03
C VAL A 227 18.73 -14.77 8.58
N LEU A 228 19.16 -13.82 7.74
CA LEU A 228 18.57 -13.57 6.40
C LEU A 228 19.17 -14.46 5.30
N CYS A 229 20.40 -14.95 5.48
CA CYS A 229 21.17 -15.64 4.44
C CYS A 229 21.20 -17.18 4.61
N ASP A 230 20.20 -17.78 5.26
CA ASP A 230 20.05 -19.24 5.46
C ASP A 230 19.73 -20.03 4.16
N GLY A 231 20.16 -19.54 2.98
CA GLY A 231 20.26 -20.33 1.75
C GLY A 231 18.96 -20.80 1.08
N LYS A 232 17.77 -20.34 1.52
CA LYS A 232 16.51 -20.68 0.83
C LYS A 232 16.32 -19.84 -0.42
N ALA A 233 16.73 -20.40 -1.55
CA ALA A 233 16.46 -19.83 -2.86
C ALA A 233 14.95 -19.67 -3.10
N MET A 234 14.54 -18.49 -3.58
CA MET A 234 13.24 -18.39 -4.23
C MET A 234 13.32 -19.16 -5.55
N LYS A 235 12.24 -19.88 -5.89
CA LYS A 235 12.16 -20.56 -7.18
C LYS A 235 12.16 -19.49 -8.27
N ASP A 236 13.23 -19.44 -9.07
CA ASP A 236 13.18 -18.70 -10.32
C ASP A 236 12.22 -19.43 -11.26
N PHE A 237 11.17 -18.73 -11.66
CA PHE A 237 10.26 -19.24 -12.67
C PHE A 237 10.88 -18.96 -14.04
N SER A 238 11.25 -20.02 -14.75
CA SER A 238 11.68 -19.91 -16.15
C SER A 238 10.46 -19.64 -17.03
N HIS A 239 10.10 -18.36 -17.18
CA HIS A 239 9.12 -17.94 -18.18
C HIS A 239 9.84 -17.58 -19.49
N PRO A 240 9.29 -17.97 -20.65
CA PRO A 240 9.74 -17.39 -21.91
C PRO A 240 9.54 -15.86 -21.84
N SER A 241 10.49 -15.10 -22.37
CA SER A 241 10.40 -13.64 -22.35
C SER A 241 9.16 -13.18 -23.13
N PRO A 242 8.25 -12.41 -22.51
CA PRO A 242 7.08 -11.85 -23.19
C PRO A 242 7.40 -10.59 -24.00
N TRP A 243 8.67 -10.21 -24.10
CA TRP A 243 9.12 -8.95 -24.70
C TRP A 243 9.64 -9.15 -26.11
N SER A 244 9.19 -8.31 -27.05
CA SER A 244 9.82 -8.21 -28.36
C SER A 244 10.37 -6.82 -28.59
N VAL A 245 11.61 -6.73 -29.09
CA VAL A 245 12.19 -5.45 -29.51
C VAL A 245 11.86 -5.25 -30.98
N SER A 246 11.08 -4.21 -31.28
CA SER A 246 10.67 -3.84 -32.64
C SER A 246 11.18 -2.45 -32.96
N SER A 247 11.78 -2.26 -34.14
CA SER A 247 12.23 -0.94 -34.61
C SER A 247 11.10 0.05 -34.86
N ASN A 248 9.86 -0.45 -34.98
CA ASN A 248 8.68 0.35 -35.31
C ASN A 248 7.81 0.67 -34.09
N SER A 249 8.19 0.21 -32.91
CA SER A 249 7.43 0.48 -31.68
C SER A 249 7.75 1.86 -31.12
N SER A 250 6.76 2.50 -30.49
CA SER A 250 6.95 3.69 -29.66
C SER A 250 7.54 3.36 -28.27
N PHE A 251 7.67 2.07 -27.95
CA PHE A 251 8.22 1.56 -26.70
C PHE A 251 9.60 0.94 -26.92
N VAL A 252 10.37 0.82 -25.83
CA VAL A 252 11.69 0.17 -25.86
C VAL A 252 11.55 -1.34 -26.18
N ALA A 253 10.52 -1.97 -25.63
CA ALA A 253 10.11 -3.32 -25.97
C ALA A 253 8.58 -3.42 -25.87
N ASP A 254 7.98 -4.19 -26.77
CA ASP A 254 6.56 -4.48 -26.79
C ASP A 254 6.24 -5.67 -25.89
N TYR A 255 5.24 -5.51 -25.03
CA TYR A 255 4.73 -6.55 -24.18
C TYR A 255 3.68 -7.39 -24.91
N ASN A 256 4.07 -8.59 -25.34
CA ASN A 256 3.22 -9.51 -26.08
C ASN A 256 2.84 -10.71 -25.21
N TYR A 257 1.86 -10.51 -24.33
CA TYR A 257 1.40 -11.57 -23.45
C TYR A 257 -0.12 -11.69 -23.45
N GLN A 258 -0.57 -12.93 -23.58
CA GLN A 258 -1.96 -13.35 -23.51
C GLN A 258 -2.10 -14.37 -22.40
N TYR A 259 -3.11 -14.17 -21.55
CA TYR A 259 -3.42 -15.11 -20.48
C TYR A 259 -3.85 -16.46 -21.06
N SER A 260 -3.25 -17.53 -20.55
CA SER A 260 -3.68 -18.89 -20.85
C SER A 260 -5.07 -19.17 -20.26
N GLU A 261 -5.74 -20.20 -20.78
CA GLU A 261 -7.04 -20.63 -20.24
C GLU A 261 -6.93 -21.01 -18.75
N GLN A 262 -5.81 -21.62 -18.34
CA GLN A 262 -5.56 -22.01 -16.96
C GLN A 262 -5.40 -20.80 -16.03
N GLU A 263 -4.71 -19.75 -16.48
CA GLU A 263 -4.59 -18.49 -15.74
C GLU A 263 -5.95 -17.79 -15.63
N ASN A 264 -6.73 -17.77 -16.71
CA ASN A 264 -8.09 -17.24 -16.69
C ASN A 264 -8.98 -17.98 -15.69
N ARG A 265 -8.94 -19.32 -15.68
CA ARG A 265 -9.64 -20.14 -14.66
C ARG A 265 -9.20 -19.79 -13.24
N THR A 266 -7.89 -19.59 -13.03
CA THR A 266 -7.33 -19.23 -11.73
C THR A 266 -7.81 -17.85 -11.28
N ARG A 267 -7.81 -16.85 -12.17
CA ARG A 267 -8.33 -15.49 -11.92
C ARG A 267 -9.82 -15.53 -11.56
N ILE A 268 -10.63 -16.27 -12.31
CA ILE A 268 -12.06 -16.44 -12.05
C ILE A 268 -12.28 -17.05 -10.66
N ASN A 269 -11.55 -18.13 -10.33
CA ASN A 269 -11.66 -18.78 -9.03
C ASN A 269 -11.25 -17.87 -7.87
N LEU A 270 -10.21 -17.07 -8.05
CA LEU A 270 -9.80 -16.07 -7.08
C LEU A 270 -10.88 -15.01 -6.87
N ALA A 271 -11.40 -14.43 -7.96
CA ALA A 271 -12.45 -13.42 -7.90
C ALA A 271 -13.73 -13.95 -7.23
N ARG A 272 -14.10 -15.22 -7.49
CA ARG A 272 -15.22 -15.89 -6.79
C ARG A 272 -15.00 -16.02 -5.29
N ARG A 273 -13.80 -16.41 -4.86
CA ARG A 273 -13.45 -16.49 -3.42
C ARG A 273 -13.55 -15.12 -2.76
N LEU A 274 -13.02 -14.09 -3.42
CA LEU A 274 -13.11 -12.71 -2.95
C LEU A 274 -14.57 -12.23 -2.88
N GLY A 275 -15.46 -12.60 -3.80
CA GLY A 275 -16.86 -12.21 -3.75
C GLY A 275 -17.63 -12.62 -2.47
N THR A 276 -17.11 -13.58 -1.69
CA THR A 276 -17.83 -14.21 -0.57
C THR A 276 -17.54 -13.63 0.83
N ASP A 277 -16.43 -12.91 1.04
CA ASP A 277 -15.99 -12.47 2.38
C ASP A 277 -16.48 -11.03 2.70
N GLU A 278 -16.94 -10.79 3.93
CA GLU A 278 -17.51 -9.52 4.41
C GLU A 278 -16.49 -8.35 4.42
N ASN A 279 -15.18 -8.60 4.53
CA ASN A 279 -14.12 -7.56 4.59
C ASN A 279 -13.40 -7.28 3.25
N VAL A 280 -13.85 -7.92 2.17
CA VAL A 280 -13.17 -7.97 0.87
C VAL A 280 -12.92 -6.61 0.21
N ALA A 281 -13.77 -5.61 0.42
CA ALA A 281 -13.64 -4.33 -0.32
C ALA A 281 -12.31 -3.61 -0.05
N ARG A 282 -11.79 -3.71 1.20
CA ARG A 282 -10.47 -3.17 1.54
C ARG A 282 -9.36 -4.04 0.96
N GLY A 283 -9.51 -5.36 1.04
CA GLY A 283 -8.56 -6.32 0.46
C GLY A 283 -8.41 -6.15 -1.05
N ILE A 284 -9.49 -5.97 -1.81
CA ILE A 284 -9.46 -5.75 -3.27
C ILE A 284 -8.64 -4.53 -3.64
N ARG A 285 -8.77 -3.43 -2.89
CA ARG A 285 -7.99 -2.21 -3.17
C ARG A 285 -6.50 -2.44 -3.01
N MET A 286 -6.10 -3.16 -1.96
CA MET A 286 -4.71 -3.52 -1.73
C MET A 286 -4.19 -4.49 -2.80
N MET A 287 -4.94 -5.56 -3.09
CA MET A 287 -4.55 -6.54 -4.10
C MET A 287 -4.46 -5.91 -5.50
N TRP A 288 -5.39 -5.01 -5.86
CA TRP A 288 -5.29 -4.23 -7.09
C TRP A 288 -4.00 -3.40 -7.13
N GLY A 289 -3.71 -2.71 -6.02
CA GLY A 289 -2.49 -1.92 -5.85
C GLY A 289 -1.25 -2.70 -6.26
N ASN A 290 -1.07 -3.87 -5.61
CA ASN A 290 0.06 -4.76 -5.80
C ASN A 290 0.09 -5.38 -7.20
N SER A 291 -1.06 -5.89 -7.69
CA SER A 291 -1.13 -6.51 -9.02
C SER A 291 -0.80 -5.56 -10.17
N GLN A 292 -1.01 -4.25 -9.99
CA GLN A 292 -0.79 -3.24 -11.02
C GLN A 292 0.54 -2.49 -10.87
N GLU A 293 1.31 -2.75 -9.82
CA GLU A 293 2.55 -2.05 -9.48
C GLU A 293 3.55 -2.06 -10.64
N SER A 294 3.92 -3.25 -11.12
CA SER A 294 4.79 -3.47 -12.27
C SER A 294 4.28 -2.83 -13.56
N THR A 295 2.97 -2.69 -13.73
CA THR A 295 2.41 -1.99 -14.89
C THR A 295 2.70 -0.49 -14.80
N ALA A 296 2.57 0.11 -13.61
CA ALA A 296 2.90 1.52 -13.39
C ALA A 296 4.41 1.79 -13.46
N LEU A 297 5.24 0.86 -12.98
CA LEU A 297 6.70 0.91 -13.14
C LEU A 297 7.09 0.91 -14.63
N LEU A 298 6.48 0.03 -15.43
CA LEU A 298 6.67 -0.01 -16.88
C LEU A 298 6.23 1.30 -17.56
N THR A 299 5.14 1.91 -17.11
CA THR A 299 4.70 3.23 -17.61
C THR A 299 5.78 4.30 -17.38
N ALA A 300 6.41 4.32 -16.20
CA ALA A 300 7.51 5.24 -15.92
C ALA A 300 8.71 4.98 -16.86
N LEU A 301 9.14 3.72 -16.94
CA LEU A 301 10.26 3.29 -17.77
C LEU A 301 10.06 3.70 -19.24
N ASN A 302 8.89 3.39 -19.81
CA ASN A 302 8.56 3.74 -21.19
C ASN A 302 8.52 5.26 -21.41
N TYR A 303 7.98 6.03 -20.46
CA TYR A 303 7.92 7.48 -20.59
C TYR A 303 9.33 8.10 -20.61
N PHE A 304 10.17 7.81 -19.62
CA PHE A 304 11.49 8.42 -19.52
C PHE A 304 12.49 7.89 -20.56
N SER A 305 12.30 6.67 -21.05
CA SER A 305 13.13 6.12 -22.13
C SER A 305 12.98 6.87 -23.46
N LYS A 306 11.88 7.62 -23.66
CA LYS A 306 11.71 8.49 -24.84
C LYS A 306 12.76 9.61 -24.88
N THR A 307 13.14 10.12 -23.71
CA THR A 307 14.13 11.21 -23.59
C THR A 307 15.54 10.72 -23.29
N ASP A 308 15.67 9.59 -22.58
CA ASP A 308 16.95 8.94 -22.30
C ASP A 308 16.91 7.48 -22.75
N PRO A 309 17.34 7.17 -23.98
CA PRO A 309 17.37 5.81 -24.49
C PRO A 309 18.32 4.88 -23.73
N GLY A 310 19.18 5.37 -22.84
CA GLY A 310 20.06 4.56 -22.01
C GLY A 310 19.48 4.23 -20.64
N LEU A 311 18.36 4.85 -20.25
CA LEU A 311 17.74 4.69 -18.93
C LEU A 311 17.42 3.22 -18.61
N GLN A 312 17.63 2.87 -17.34
CA GLN A 312 17.33 1.56 -16.78
C GLN A 312 16.42 1.72 -15.54
N LEU A 313 15.50 0.78 -15.37
CA LEU A 313 14.72 0.64 -14.14
C LEU A 313 15.38 -0.45 -13.28
N LYS A 314 15.82 -0.11 -12.08
CA LYS A 314 16.40 -1.07 -11.15
C LYS A 314 15.39 -1.43 -10.06
N GLU A 315 15.16 -2.73 -9.88
CA GLU A 315 14.42 -3.25 -8.74
C GLU A 315 15.25 -3.09 -7.46
N ILE A 316 14.60 -2.76 -6.35
CA ILE A 316 15.28 -2.51 -5.07
C ILE A 316 14.46 -2.98 -3.86
N GLY A 317 15.16 -3.46 -2.84
CA GLY A 317 14.61 -3.85 -1.54
C GLY A 317 14.72 -2.73 -0.51
N MET A 318 15.03 -3.10 0.73
CA MET A 318 15.18 -2.16 1.85
C MET A 318 16.47 -1.32 1.71
N CYS A 319 16.32 -0.01 1.54
CA CYS A 319 17.41 0.95 1.52
C CYS A 319 17.59 1.64 2.87
N GLY A 320 18.78 2.19 3.08
CA GLY A 320 19.11 3.04 4.21
C GLY A 320 19.40 2.27 5.49
N ALA A 321 19.67 0.97 5.39
CA ALA A 321 20.04 0.15 6.54
C ALA A 321 21.39 0.60 7.12
N GLY A 322 22.33 0.99 6.26
CA GLY A 322 23.66 1.49 6.63
C GLY A 322 23.75 3.01 6.80
N LEU A 323 22.64 3.74 6.94
CA LEU A 323 22.69 5.18 7.21
C LEU A 323 23.40 5.48 8.53
N ASP A 324 24.17 6.57 8.58
CA ASP A 324 24.83 7.04 9.81
C ASP A 324 23.83 7.28 10.95
N VAL A 325 22.60 7.72 10.63
CA VAL A 325 21.53 7.90 11.63
C VAL A 325 21.08 6.59 12.29
N ASN A 326 21.41 5.44 11.70
CA ASN A 326 21.17 4.12 12.28
C ASN A 326 22.35 3.62 13.12
N MET A 327 23.50 4.30 13.08
CA MET A 327 24.67 3.94 13.86
C MET A 327 24.46 4.39 15.31
N THR A 328 24.86 3.55 16.26
CA THR A 328 24.56 3.63 17.70
C THR A 328 25.07 4.88 18.43
N SER A 329 25.79 5.78 17.77
CA SER A 329 26.18 7.09 18.31
C SER A 329 25.08 8.15 18.24
N ALA A 330 23.94 7.87 17.61
CA ALA A 330 22.80 8.78 17.52
C ALA A 330 22.01 8.86 18.85
N GLN A 331 21.34 10.00 19.09
CA GLN A 331 20.56 10.31 20.30
C GLN A 331 19.41 9.33 20.59
N SER A 332 19.11 8.39 19.70
CA SER A 332 18.05 7.40 19.84
C SER A 332 18.41 6.11 19.10
N SER A 333 17.86 4.98 19.56
CA SER A 333 18.05 3.68 18.90
C SER A 333 17.17 3.48 17.67
N LEU A 334 16.46 4.52 17.21
CA LEU A 334 15.59 4.50 16.04
C LEU A 334 16.36 4.04 14.80
N LEU A 335 15.83 3.04 14.11
CA LEU A 335 16.33 2.62 12.81
C LEU A 335 15.40 3.17 11.73
N ILE A 336 15.99 3.75 10.69
CA ILE A 336 15.33 4.26 9.51
C ILE A 336 15.54 3.29 8.34
N GLY A 337 14.55 3.21 7.45
CA GLY A 337 14.71 2.60 6.14
C GLY A 337 13.60 3.01 5.19
N ALA A 338 13.78 2.74 3.91
CA ALA A 338 12.75 2.95 2.90
C ALA A 338 12.82 1.88 1.82
N THR A 339 11.70 1.64 1.16
CA THR A 339 11.56 0.64 0.10
C THR A 339 10.89 1.32 -1.08
N PRO A 340 11.63 2.09 -1.89
CA PRO A 340 11.08 2.60 -3.15
C PRO A 340 10.57 1.43 -4.00
N ASP A 341 9.52 1.64 -4.78
CA ASP A 341 9.01 0.62 -5.71
C ASP A 341 10.01 0.33 -6.85
N GLY A 342 10.93 1.27 -7.13
CA GLY A 342 12.08 1.08 -8.00
C GLY A 342 13.04 2.27 -8.00
N ILE A 343 14.10 2.19 -8.80
CA ILE A 343 15.03 3.29 -9.04
C ILE A 343 15.14 3.52 -10.55
N LEU A 344 14.95 4.76 -10.99
CA LEU A 344 15.29 5.17 -12.36
C LEU A 344 16.78 5.54 -12.38
N CYS A 345 17.56 4.82 -13.20
CA CYS A 345 18.98 5.06 -13.41
C CYS A 345 19.17 5.69 -14.80
N TYR A 346 19.60 6.95 -14.83
CA TYR A 346 19.83 7.72 -16.05
C TYR A 346 21.24 7.47 -16.62
N SER A 347 21.41 7.73 -17.91
CA SER A 347 22.69 7.55 -18.62
C SER A 347 23.81 8.45 -18.10
N ASP A 348 23.47 9.59 -17.50
CA ASP A 348 24.41 10.52 -16.88
C ASP A 348 24.86 10.09 -15.47
N GLY A 349 24.38 8.95 -14.98
CA GLY A 349 24.68 8.39 -13.66
C GLY A 349 23.81 8.95 -12.53
N THR A 350 22.88 9.88 -12.83
CA THR A 350 21.91 10.33 -11.84
C THR A 350 20.84 9.26 -11.58
N ILE A 351 20.24 9.32 -10.39
CA ILE A 351 19.18 8.41 -9.99
C ILE A 351 17.98 9.16 -9.42
N GLU A 352 16.80 8.59 -9.60
CA GLU A 352 15.57 9.03 -8.93
C GLU A 352 14.88 7.83 -8.27
N ALA A 353 14.37 8.04 -7.04
CA ALA A 353 13.43 7.09 -6.45
C ALA A 353 12.17 7.01 -7.32
N LEU A 354 11.61 5.83 -7.50
CA LEU A 354 10.35 5.63 -8.21
C LEU A 354 9.32 5.02 -7.26
N GLU A 355 8.21 5.73 -7.11
CA GLU A 355 7.08 5.35 -6.29
C GLU A 355 5.82 5.25 -7.17
N VAL A 356 5.05 4.19 -7.03
CA VAL A 356 3.84 3.98 -7.82
C VAL A 356 2.59 3.81 -6.95
N LYS A 357 1.48 4.39 -7.42
CA LYS A 357 0.18 4.32 -6.75
C LYS A 357 -0.93 4.03 -7.74
N ASN A 358 -1.47 2.83 -7.65
CA ASN A 358 -2.56 2.37 -8.52
C ASN A 358 -3.92 2.64 -7.87
N HIS A 359 -4.77 3.43 -8.55
CA HIS A 359 -6.15 3.69 -8.12
C HIS A 359 -7.02 2.49 -8.48
N CYS A 360 -7.53 1.81 -7.45
CA CYS A 360 -8.46 0.71 -7.64
C CYS A 360 -9.79 1.23 -8.18
N PRO A 361 -10.27 0.73 -9.34
CA PRO A 361 -11.52 1.20 -9.93
C PRO A 361 -12.73 0.61 -9.20
N PHE A 362 -12.55 -0.45 -8.42
CA PHE A 362 -13.65 -1.19 -7.80
C PHE A 362 -14.05 -0.59 -6.45
N PHE A 363 -15.34 -0.34 -6.28
CA PHE A 363 -15.92 -0.04 -4.98
C PHE A 363 -17.22 -0.80 -4.77
N SER A 364 -17.45 -1.26 -3.54
CA SER A 364 -18.70 -1.91 -3.16
C SER A 364 -19.60 -0.92 -2.43
N VAL A 365 -20.88 -0.87 -2.78
CA VAL A 365 -21.90 -0.16 -1.99
C VAL A 365 -22.61 -1.18 -1.10
N ARG A 366 -22.68 -0.91 0.21
CA ARG A 366 -23.50 -1.74 1.12
C ARG A 366 -24.97 -1.47 0.80
N MET A 367 -25.61 -2.39 0.09
CA MET A 367 -27.05 -2.33 -0.16
C MET A 367 -27.83 -2.80 1.08
N PRO A 368 -28.96 -2.17 1.42
CA PRO A 368 -29.82 -2.63 2.52
C PRO A 368 -30.22 -4.09 2.33
N ARG A 369 -30.06 -4.92 3.35
CA ARG A 369 -30.47 -6.34 3.32
C ARG A 369 -31.97 -6.42 3.08
N LYS A 370 -32.40 -7.09 1.99
CA LYS A 370 -33.75 -7.66 1.93
C LYS A 370 -33.77 -8.92 2.80
N LYS A 371 -34.73 -9.01 3.72
CA LYS A 371 -34.89 -10.13 4.65
C LYS A 371 -34.92 -11.46 3.87
N GLY A 372 -33.94 -12.33 4.10
CA GLY A 372 -33.86 -13.66 3.47
C GLY A 372 -32.98 -13.81 2.22
N SER A 373 -32.35 -12.75 1.69
CA SER A 373 -31.41 -12.91 0.56
C SER A 373 -29.98 -13.16 1.05
N LYS A 374 -29.28 -14.10 0.40
CA LYS A 374 -27.81 -14.17 0.50
C LYS A 374 -27.22 -12.84 0.03
N LEU A 375 -26.15 -12.39 0.69
CA LEU A 375 -25.46 -11.15 0.34
C LEU A 375 -24.78 -11.34 -1.02
N SER A 376 -25.41 -10.91 -2.12
CA SER A 376 -24.68 -10.70 -3.38
C SER A 376 -24.00 -9.34 -3.25
N LYS A 377 -22.68 -9.36 -3.04
CA LYS A 377 -21.88 -8.15 -3.07
C LYS A 377 -21.70 -7.74 -4.53
N ARG A 378 -22.22 -6.56 -4.86
CA ARG A 378 -22.04 -5.95 -6.17
C ARG A 378 -20.96 -4.88 -6.09
N PHE A 379 -20.03 -4.94 -7.04
CA PHE A 379 -18.99 -3.94 -7.24
C PHE A 379 -19.37 -3.02 -8.38
N PHE A 380 -18.92 -1.77 -8.26
CA PHE A 380 -19.14 -0.72 -9.23
C PHE A 380 -17.78 -0.15 -9.67
N LEU A 381 -17.71 0.32 -10.91
CA LEU A 381 -16.56 1.03 -11.45
C LEU A 381 -16.61 2.51 -11.08
N GLY A 382 -15.54 2.99 -10.46
CA GLY A 382 -15.36 4.36 -9.99
C GLY A 382 -14.03 4.93 -10.44
N ASP A 383 -13.69 4.73 -11.72
CA ASP A 383 -12.42 5.14 -12.28
C ASP A 383 -12.46 6.61 -12.71
N ARG A 384 -11.99 7.49 -11.84
CA ARG A 384 -12.04 8.95 -12.04
C ARG A 384 -10.75 9.45 -12.67
N ALA A 385 -10.88 10.34 -13.66
CA ALA A 385 -9.74 11.06 -14.19
C ALA A 385 -9.15 11.98 -13.11
N PHE A 386 -7.84 12.24 -13.19
CA PHE A 386 -7.12 13.03 -12.20
C PHE A 386 -7.64 14.48 -12.09
N ASP A 387 -8.07 15.05 -13.22
CA ASP A 387 -8.52 16.44 -13.37
C ASP A 387 -9.99 16.70 -12.98
N SER A 388 -10.79 15.65 -12.77
CA SER A 388 -12.25 15.78 -12.77
C SER A 388 -12.84 16.46 -11.53
N THR A 389 -12.04 16.80 -10.52
CA THR A 389 -12.53 17.33 -9.24
C THR A 389 -11.97 18.70 -8.86
N GLY A 390 -11.08 19.28 -9.67
CA GLY A 390 -10.42 20.57 -9.38
C GLY A 390 -9.60 20.58 -8.09
N LYS A 391 -9.36 19.41 -7.47
CA LYS A 391 -8.56 19.24 -6.25
C LYS A 391 -7.24 18.57 -6.61
N SER A 392 -6.17 19.34 -6.49
CA SER A 392 -4.75 19.03 -6.69
C SER A 392 -4.44 17.75 -7.48
N ASP A 393 -4.09 17.91 -8.75
CA ASP A 393 -3.39 16.94 -9.61
C ASP A 393 -1.95 16.67 -9.10
N GLY A 394 -1.72 16.70 -7.78
CA GLY A 394 -0.42 16.63 -7.14
C GLY A 394 -0.26 15.43 -6.23
N VAL A 395 0.84 15.43 -5.48
CA VAL A 395 1.11 14.47 -4.42
C VAL A 395 0.23 14.82 -3.22
N PHE A 396 -0.31 13.83 -2.50
CA PHE A 396 -0.98 14.11 -1.22
C PHE A 396 0.06 14.42 -0.14
N ALA A 397 -0.22 15.37 0.76
CA ALA A 397 0.77 15.83 1.74
C ALA A 397 1.39 14.70 2.60
N HIS A 398 0.63 13.66 2.92
CA HIS A 398 1.13 12.53 3.70
C HIS A 398 2.20 11.70 2.96
N TYR A 399 2.20 11.72 1.62
CA TYR A 399 3.25 11.08 0.82
C TYR A 399 4.54 11.89 0.74
N VAL A 400 4.56 13.17 1.15
CA VAL A 400 5.82 13.96 1.20
C VAL A 400 6.84 13.25 2.08
N SER A 401 6.43 12.78 3.25
CA SER A 401 7.32 12.04 4.16
C SER A 401 7.88 10.77 3.55
N GLN A 402 7.06 10.03 2.80
CA GLN A 402 7.49 8.83 2.11
C GLN A 402 8.58 9.13 1.07
N LEU A 403 8.31 10.06 0.14
CA LEU A 403 9.24 10.38 -0.95
C LEU A 403 10.56 10.98 -0.43
N GLN A 404 10.49 11.85 0.58
CA GLN A 404 11.70 12.44 1.19
C GLN A 404 12.51 11.39 1.95
N LEU A 405 11.87 10.41 2.59
CA LEU A 405 12.54 9.31 3.27
C LEU A 405 13.22 8.34 2.29
N GLU A 406 12.58 8.05 1.16
CA GLU A 406 13.17 7.26 0.07
C GLU A 406 14.42 7.93 -0.47
N MET A 407 14.35 9.23 -0.78
CA MET A 407 15.53 10.00 -1.20
C MET A 407 16.63 9.97 -0.13
N LEU A 408 16.30 10.16 1.15
CA LEU A 408 17.27 10.04 2.25
C LEU A 408 17.97 8.68 2.22
N CYS A 409 17.20 7.58 2.14
CA CYS A 409 17.73 6.22 2.21
C CYS A 409 18.54 5.81 0.99
N LEU A 410 18.25 6.37 -0.19
CA LEU A 410 19.07 6.18 -1.40
C LEU A 410 20.36 7.00 -1.39
N GLY A 411 20.48 7.96 -0.48
CA GLY A 411 21.67 8.78 -0.29
C GLY A 411 21.66 10.11 -1.06
N PRO A 412 22.75 10.89 -0.95
CA PRO A 412 22.80 12.28 -1.41
C PRO A 412 22.75 12.46 -2.93
N THR A 413 23.04 11.40 -3.70
CA THR A 413 22.96 11.40 -5.17
C THR A 413 21.53 11.37 -5.68
N CYS A 414 20.57 10.89 -4.88
CA CYS A 414 19.15 10.91 -5.21
C CYS A 414 18.56 12.30 -4.90
N ARG A 415 18.43 13.16 -5.91
CA ARG A 415 17.98 14.56 -5.74
C ARG A 415 16.48 14.78 -6.01
N SER A 416 15.78 13.76 -6.50
CA SER A 416 14.34 13.79 -6.71
C SER A 416 13.73 12.38 -6.65
N ALA A 417 12.42 12.36 -6.47
CA ALA A 417 11.60 11.15 -6.52
C ALA A 417 10.46 11.34 -7.53
N VAL A 418 10.24 10.33 -8.35
CA VAL A 418 9.13 10.26 -9.30
C VAL A 418 7.99 9.49 -8.66
N MET A 419 6.79 10.06 -8.69
CA MET A 419 5.56 9.37 -8.32
C MET A 419 4.69 9.15 -9.56
N VAL A 420 4.35 7.89 -9.86
CA VAL A 420 3.37 7.53 -10.88
C VAL A 420 2.05 7.16 -10.24
N ARG A 421 1.03 7.95 -10.49
CA ARG A 421 -0.35 7.60 -10.11
C ARG A 421 -1.04 7.04 -11.33
N GLN A 422 -1.45 5.78 -11.31
CA GLN A 422 -2.04 5.11 -12.46
C GLN A 422 -3.48 4.67 -12.17
N THR A 423 -4.35 4.79 -13.19
CA THR A 423 -5.74 4.33 -13.17
C THR A 423 -5.91 3.09 -14.05
N ALA A 424 -7.09 2.48 -14.01
CA ALA A 424 -7.38 1.35 -14.92
C ALA A 424 -7.56 1.83 -16.37
N THR A 425 -8.36 2.87 -16.58
CA THR A 425 -8.87 3.26 -17.90
C THR A 425 -8.63 4.73 -18.26
N LYS A 426 -8.10 5.55 -17.34
CA LYS A 426 -7.91 7.00 -17.53
C LYS A 426 -6.44 7.41 -17.67
N GLY A 427 -5.53 6.45 -17.83
CA GLY A 427 -4.11 6.73 -17.99
C GLY A 427 -3.35 6.87 -16.67
N ALA A 428 -2.21 7.56 -16.72
CA ALA A 428 -1.33 7.77 -15.58
C ALA A 428 -0.85 9.23 -15.48
N LEU A 429 -0.69 9.71 -14.25
CA LEU A 429 -0.14 11.01 -13.91
C LEU A 429 1.27 10.79 -13.35
N ILE A 430 2.27 11.43 -13.96
CA ILE A 430 3.67 11.39 -13.53
C ILE A 430 4.00 12.72 -12.85
N LEU A 431 4.47 12.61 -11.62
CA LEU A 431 4.86 13.72 -10.75
C LEU A 431 6.32 13.57 -10.36
N ARG A 432 7.03 14.67 -10.15
CA ARG A 432 8.41 14.67 -9.66
C ARG A 432 8.53 15.60 -8.45
N MET A 433 9.04 15.08 -7.34
CA MET A 433 9.30 15.84 -6.12
C MET A 433 10.81 16.04 -5.94
N LYS A 434 11.23 17.27 -5.66
CA LYS A 434 12.64 17.56 -5.33
C LYS A 434 12.96 17.21 -3.87
N ARG A 435 14.20 16.78 -3.64
CA ARG A 435 14.76 16.58 -2.29
C ARG A 435 14.88 17.91 -1.54
N ASP A 436 14.41 17.93 -0.28
CA ASP A 436 14.59 19.05 0.66
C ASP A 436 15.31 18.52 1.92
N ASP A 437 16.62 18.74 1.98
CA ASP A 437 17.47 18.28 3.07
C ASP A 437 17.10 18.93 4.42
N GLU A 438 16.72 20.21 4.43
CA GLU A 438 16.27 20.88 5.65
C GLU A 438 14.95 20.29 6.19
N TRP A 439 14.05 19.88 5.29
CA TRP A 439 12.82 19.22 5.68
C TRP A 439 13.09 17.80 6.18
N ILE A 440 14.00 17.06 5.53
CA ILE A 440 14.45 15.74 5.97
C ILE A 440 15.03 15.80 7.39
N GLU A 441 15.87 16.79 7.69
CA GLU A 441 16.39 16.99 9.06
C GLU A 441 15.27 17.22 10.08
N LYS A 442 14.27 18.03 9.75
CA LYS A 442 13.10 18.24 10.61
C LYS A 442 12.26 16.98 10.77
N MET A 443 12.08 16.19 9.71
CA MET A 443 11.42 14.89 9.77
C MET A 443 12.15 13.97 10.74
N LEU A 444 13.47 13.84 10.63
CA LEU A 444 14.28 13.00 11.52
C LEU A 444 14.16 13.45 12.98
N TYR A 445 14.17 14.75 13.27
CA TYR A 445 13.91 15.27 14.62
C TYR A 445 12.60 14.74 15.20
N TRP A 446 11.48 14.84 14.46
CA TRP A 446 10.18 14.40 14.95
C TRP A 446 10.07 12.88 15.07
N LEU A 447 10.70 12.12 14.18
CA LEU A 447 10.75 10.67 14.29
C LEU A 447 11.55 10.22 15.53
N HIS A 448 12.72 10.83 15.79
CA HIS A 448 13.50 10.57 16.99
C HIS A 448 12.75 10.97 18.26
N LYS A 449 12.03 12.08 18.24
CA LYS A 449 11.17 12.48 19.35
C LYS A 449 10.06 11.45 19.60
N PHE A 450 9.36 11.01 18.56
CA PHE A 450 8.33 9.97 18.69
C PHE A 450 8.91 8.69 19.31
N HIS A 451 10.07 8.27 18.83
CA HIS A 451 10.74 7.07 19.32
C HIS A 451 11.16 7.20 20.79
N SER A 452 11.85 8.28 21.16
CA SER A 452 12.34 8.50 22.52
C SER A 452 11.22 8.75 23.55
N GLU A 453 10.13 9.41 23.17
CA GLU A 453 9.04 9.72 24.09
C GLU A 453 8.03 8.60 24.27
N TYR A 454 7.73 7.87 23.19
CA TYR A 454 6.68 6.85 23.21
C TYR A 454 7.27 5.45 23.17
N VAL A 455 8.10 5.15 22.18
CA VAL A 455 8.60 3.77 21.93
C VAL A 455 9.54 3.31 23.04
N GLU A 456 10.61 4.07 23.32
CA GLU A 456 11.65 3.71 24.31
C GLU A 456 11.08 3.68 25.73
N LYS A 457 10.19 4.63 26.05
CA LYS A 457 9.50 4.69 27.36
C LYS A 457 8.34 3.69 27.47
N SER A 458 8.00 2.99 26.39
CA SER A 458 6.83 2.11 26.30
C SER A 458 5.51 2.81 26.70
N ILE A 459 5.40 4.10 26.36
CA ILE A 459 4.19 4.93 26.58
C ILE A 459 3.41 4.95 25.27
N ILE A 460 2.15 4.54 25.32
CA ILE A 460 1.27 4.60 24.14
C ILE A 460 1.07 6.08 23.76
N PRO A 461 1.31 6.48 22.49
CA PRO A 461 1.14 7.86 22.08
C PRO A 461 -0.34 8.28 22.22
N PRO A 462 -0.63 9.42 22.88
CA PRO A 462 -1.99 9.93 22.94
C PRO A 462 -2.44 10.45 21.57
N THR A 463 -3.75 10.64 21.38
CA THR A 463 -4.26 11.32 20.18
C THR A 463 -3.65 12.71 20.06
N ASN A 464 -3.29 13.11 18.84
CA ASN A 464 -2.71 14.41 18.52
C ASN A 464 -1.39 14.70 19.28
N PHE A 465 -0.58 13.67 19.55
CA PHE A 465 0.61 13.69 20.41
C PHE A 465 1.64 14.81 20.17
N PHE A 466 1.74 15.38 18.97
CA PHE A 466 2.56 16.58 18.70
C PHE A 466 1.76 17.86 18.48
N TRP A 467 0.46 17.76 18.17
CA TRP A 467 -0.37 18.92 17.82
C TRP A 467 -0.95 19.64 19.05
N GLU A 468 -1.21 18.88 20.11
CA GLU A 468 -1.86 19.35 21.34
C GLU A 468 -0.93 19.30 22.55
N ASN A 469 0.40 19.32 22.37
CA ASN A 469 1.33 19.38 23.50
C ASN A 469 1.08 20.67 24.30
N LYS A 470 0.51 20.53 25.51
CA LYS A 470 0.15 21.66 26.40
C LYS A 470 1.28 22.06 27.32
N GLU A 471 2.29 21.21 27.46
CA GLU A 471 3.40 21.42 28.38
C GLU A 471 4.50 22.27 27.73
N ASP A 472 4.56 22.30 26.40
CA ASP A 472 5.57 23.04 25.62
C ASP A 472 4.94 23.75 24.41
N GLU A 473 4.67 25.06 24.57
CA GLU A 473 4.09 25.91 23.52
C GLU A 473 5.06 26.18 22.36
N GLU A 474 6.37 26.27 22.65
CA GLU A 474 7.39 26.48 21.62
C GLU A 474 7.46 25.25 20.71
N GLU A 475 7.47 24.07 21.30
CA GLU A 475 7.51 22.82 20.56
C GLU A 475 6.23 22.57 19.76
N GLN A 476 5.06 22.89 20.33
CA GLN A 476 3.80 22.85 19.60
C GLN A 476 3.84 23.77 18.37
N THR A 477 4.38 24.98 18.52
CA THR A 477 4.56 25.93 17.42
C THR A 477 5.51 25.37 16.37
N ARG A 478 6.66 24.81 16.79
CA ARG A 478 7.64 24.17 15.91
C ARG A 478 7.03 23.02 15.09
N TYR A 479 6.19 22.18 15.70
CA TYR A 479 5.51 21.10 14.98
C TYR A 479 4.51 21.64 13.95
N ARG A 480 3.71 22.65 14.30
CA ARG A 480 2.77 23.29 13.36
C ARG A 480 3.50 23.92 12.17
N THR A 481 4.64 24.58 12.40
CA THR A 481 5.50 25.08 11.31
C THR A 481 6.02 23.96 10.42
N PHE A 482 6.40 22.82 11.00
CA PHE A 482 6.80 21.64 10.22
C PHE A 482 5.65 21.08 9.35
N VAL A 483 4.43 21.01 9.89
CA VAL A 483 3.22 20.61 9.15
C VAL A 483 2.92 21.60 8.02
N GLN A 484 3.04 22.91 8.26
CA GLN A 484 2.89 23.93 7.22
C GLN A 484 3.96 23.79 6.12
N LYS A 485 5.25 23.65 6.48
CA LYS A 485 6.33 23.44 5.50
C LYS A 485 6.07 22.19 4.63
N THR A 486 5.46 21.15 5.20
CA THR A 486 5.05 19.94 4.46
C THR A 486 3.99 20.24 3.38
N GLN A 487 3.02 21.11 3.67
CA GLN A 487 2.05 21.56 2.66
C GLN A 487 2.72 22.42 1.59
N GLU A 488 3.64 23.30 2.00
CA GLU A 488 4.36 24.14 1.05
C GLU A 488 5.23 23.31 0.10
N LEU A 489 5.89 22.26 0.59
CA LEU A 489 6.61 21.31 -0.24
C LEU A 489 5.70 20.61 -1.24
N ARG A 490 4.54 20.12 -0.78
CA ARG A 490 3.53 19.50 -1.65
C ARG A 490 3.13 20.44 -2.79
N ASP A 491 2.92 21.71 -2.49
CA ASP A 491 2.36 22.67 -3.44
C ASP A 491 3.42 23.31 -4.36
N LYS A 492 4.65 23.49 -3.88
CA LYS A 492 5.71 24.24 -4.60
C LYS A 492 6.80 23.36 -5.19
N MET A 493 7.09 22.20 -4.60
CA MET A 493 8.22 21.34 -5.01
C MET A 493 7.81 20.11 -5.81
N VAL A 494 6.52 19.95 -6.09
CA VAL A 494 5.99 18.88 -6.94
C VAL A 494 5.75 19.43 -8.34
N GLU A 495 6.51 18.91 -9.29
CA GLU A 495 6.33 19.17 -10.71
C GLU A 495 5.39 18.12 -11.31
N ARG A 496 4.43 18.57 -12.13
CA ARG A 496 3.68 17.68 -13.01
C ARG A 496 4.51 17.44 -14.27
N VAL A 497 5.09 16.25 -14.39
CA VAL A 497 5.95 15.86 -15.51
C VAL A 497 5.10 15.51 -16.73
N ALA A 498 4.08 14.66 -16.55
CA ALA A 498 3.25 14.21 -17.67
C ALA A 498 1.87 13.69 -17.26
N MET A 499 0.95 13.70 -18.22
CA MET A 499 -0.24 12.85 -18.23
C MET A 499 -0.07 11.86 -19.38
N VAL A 500 0.06 10.58 -19.08
CA VAL A 500 0.18 9.50 -20.05
C VAL A 500 -1.23 8.97 -20.37
N PRO A 501 -1.69 9.08 -21.63
CA PRO A 501 -2.99 8.54 -22.04
C PRO A 501 -3.09 7.03 -21.82
N ASN A 502 -4.30 6.50 -21.66
CA ASN A 502 -4.50 5.07 -21.38
C ASN A 502 -4.01 4.17 -22.52
N GLU A 503 -4.14 4.63 -23.76
CA GLU A 503 -3.67 3.98 -24.97
C GLU A 503 -2.14 3.90 -25.08
N GLU A 504 -1.41 4.74 -24.34
CA GLU A 504 0.06 4.71 -24.26
C GLU A 504 0.57 3.83 -23.10
N ILE A 505 -0.33 3.21 -22.32
CA ILE A 505 0.06 2.28 -21.25
C ILE A 505 0.08 0.85 -21.80
N GLN A 506 1.26 0.24 -21.80
CA GLN A 506 1.41 -1.18 -22.12
C GLN A 506 0.78 -2.05 -21.05
N ARG A 507 -0.02 -3.02 -21.47
CA ARG A 507 -0.79 -3.91 -20.60
C ARG A 507 -0.93 -5.29 -21.24
N ALA A 508 -1.18 -6.32 -20.44
CA ALA A 508 -1.54 -7.64 -20.96
C ALA A 508 -2.86 -7.58 -21.74
N ASP A 509 -3.06 -8.51 -22.69
CA ASP A 509 -4.35 -8.86 -23.33
C ASP A 509 -5.31 -7.69 -23.61
N SER A 510 -5.48 -7.32 -24.88
CA SER A 510 -6.33 -6.18 -25.28
C SER A 510 -7.83 -6.36 -25.03
N ILE A 511 -8.32 -7.58 -24.73
CA ILE A 511 -9.77 -7.90 -24.72
C ILE A 511 -10.30 -8.30 -23.32
N SER A 512 -9.43 -8.43 -22.30
CA SER A 512 -9.86 -8.83 -20.95
C SER A 512 -10.94 -7.89 -20.34
N PRO A 513 -12.05 -8.42 -19.79
CA PRO A 513 -13.08 -7.61 -19.12
C PRO A 513 -12.66 -7.26 -17.68
N LEU A 514 -13.14 -6.12 -17.16
CA LEU A 514 -12.89 -5.69 -15.77
C LEU A 514 -13.60 -6.56 -14.71
N PHE A 515 -14.65 -7.28 -15.11
CA PHE A 515 -15.37 -8.23 -14.27
C PHE A 515 -15.40 -9.60 -14.94
N LEU A 516 -15.29 -10.66 -14.13
CA LEU A 516 -15.24 -12.06 -14.56
C LEU A 516 -16.57 -12.77 -14.26
N ASP A 517 -17.68 -12.10 -14.56
CA ASP A 517 -19.02 -12.61 -14.31
C ASP A 517 -19.48 -13.68 -15.31
N ASP A 518 -18.92 -13.68 -16.53
CA ASP A 518 -19.30 -14.54 -17.64
C ASP A 518 -18.48 -15.84 -17.77
#